data_AF-A0A196SEV8-F1
#
_entry.id   AF-A0A196SEV8-F1
#
_cell.length_a   1.000
_cell.length_b   1.000
_cell.length_c   1.000
_cell.angle_alpha   90.00
_cell.angle_beta   90.00
_cell.angle_gamma   90.00
#
_symmetry.space_group_name_H-M   'P 1'
#
loop_
_entity.id
_entity.type
_entity.pdbx_description
1 polymer ?
#
loop_
_entity_poly.entity_id
_entity_poly.type
_entity_poly.pdbx_seq_one_letter_code
_entity_poly.pdbx_strand_id
1 'polypeptide(L)'
;MLTRCGIGKLILIDYDKISFLFAYVISFISMDNYAVFERLLLHGGLDDQPIDLLLSCVDNYSARITINVACMRHNISWMESGVSEDAVSGHIQLVVPGRTACFQCIPPMAIASGMDERTIHRDGVCTASLPTTMGIVAGLLAQNVLKALLHFGQVSYYLGYSALNNFFPTDVLRPSKDCANPDCRRRQEEYAGKWSPDVWVPKVAKVEEENEWGITYPLES
;
A
#
# COMPACT_ATOMS: atom_id res chain seq x y z
N MET A 1 -7.91 -2.14 12.70
CA MET A 1 -7.79 -0.68 12.87
C MET A 1 -8.89 0.06 12.10
N LEU A 2 -9.01 -0.10 10.79
CA LEU A 2 -10.01 0.60 9.95
C LEU A 2 -11.47 0.44 10.42
N THR A 3 -11.90 -0.74 10.84
CA THR A 3 -13.24 -0.94 11.42
C THR A 3 -13.51 -0.05 12.63
N ARG A 4 -12.50 0.18 13.49
CA ARG A 4 -12.62 1.07 14.66
C ARG A 4 -12.67 2.55 14.27
N CYS A 5 -12.24 2.88 13.06
CA CYS A 5 -12.33 4.22 12.49
C CYS A 5 -13.66 4.46 11.76
N GLY A 6 -14.58 3.49 11.75
CA GLY A 6 -15.90 3.64 11.12
C GLY A 6 -15.88 3.59 9.60
N ILE A 7 -14.97 2.81 8.98
CA ILE A 7 -14.97 2.63 7.52
C ILE A 7 -16.33 2.09 7.05
N GLY A 8 -16.86 2.65 5.95
CA GLY A 8 -18.23 2.34 5.50
C GLY A 8 -18.42 0.89 5.06
N LYS A 9 -17.46 0.34 4.32
CA LYS A 9 -17.47 -1.05 3.86
C LYS A 9 -16.06 -1.61 3.80
N LEU A 10 -15.89 -2.86 4.23
CA LEU A 10 -14.62 -3.58 4.17
C LEU A 10 -14.86 -4.93 3.53
N ILE A 11 -14.12 -5.24 2.46
CA ILE A 11 -14.11 -6.55 1.82
C ILE A 11 -12.80 -7.21 2.21
N LEU A 12 -12.89 -8.41 2.79
CA LEU A 12 -11.73 -9.21 3.18
C LEU A 12 -11.63 -10.39 2.24
N ILE A 13 -10.42 -10.61 1.71
CA ILE A 13 -10.10 -11.75 0.86
C ILE A 13 -8.91 -12.44 1.50
N ASP A 14 -9.15 -13.65 2.00
CA ASP A 14 -8.15 -14.54 2.55
C ASP A 14 -8.51 -15.97 2.12
N TYR A 15 -7.50 -16.76 1.76
CA TYR A 15 -7.68 -18.15 1.34
C TYR A 15 -7.18 -19.14 2.38
N ASP A 16 -6.40 -18.69 3.36
CA ASP A 16 -5.92 -19.55 4.42
C ASP A 16 -7.07 -19.85 5.36
N LYS A 17 -7.31 -21.14 5.58
CA LYS A 17 -8.28 -21.55 6.60
C LYS A 17 -7.68 -21.21 7.95
N ILE A 18 -8.31 -20.28 8.65
CA ILE A 18 -8.03 -20.05 10.06
C ILE A 18 -8.31 -21.37 10.77
N SER A 19 -7.34 -21.91 11.51
CA SER A 19 -7.56 -23.08 12.37
C SER A 19 -8.70 -22.86 13.38
N PHE A 20 -9.15 -21.61 13.59
CA PHE A 20 -10.31 -21.19 14.37
C PHE A 20 -10.77 -19.77 13.97
N LEU A 21 -11.54 -19.58 12.88
CA LEU A 21 -12.63 -18.58 12.72
C LEU A 21 -13.16 -18.55 11.27
N PHE A 22 -14.46 -18.38 11.09
CA PHE A 22 -15.09 -18.23 9.78
C PHE A 22 -14.85 -16.83 9.19
N ALA A 23 -14.15 -16.75 8.06
CA ALA A 23 -14.16 -15.62 7.14
C ALA A 23 -14.49 -16.16 5.73
N TYR A 24 -15.24 -15.41 4.91
CA TYR A 24 -15.63 -15.86 3.57
C TYR A 24 -14.39 -15.95 2.67
N VAL A 25 -14.05 -17.18 2.29
CA VAL A 25 -12.84 -17.56 1.57
C VAL A 25 -13.06 -17.45 0.06
N ILE A 26 -12.22 -16.69 -0.65
CA ILE A 26 -12.15 -16.67 -2.13
C ILE A 26 -10.70 -16.98 -2.53
N SER A 27 -10.49 -18.06 -3.28
CA SER A 27 -9.16 -18.62 -3.59
C SER A 27 -8.52 -17.95 -4.81
N PHE A 28 -7.37 -17.30 -4.70
CA PHE A 28 -6.84 -16.43 -5.76
C PHE A 28 -6.24 -17.12 -7.01
N ILE A 29 -6.43 -18.44 -7.20
CA ILE A 29 -5.66 -19.24 -8.19
C ILE A 29 -6.55 -20.07 -9.16
N SER A 30 -7.86 -19.82 -9.23
CA SER A 30 -8.68 -20.29 -10.35
C SER A 30 -9.18 -19.10 -11.18
N MET A 31 -9.35 -19.29 -12.50
CA MET A 31 -9.89 -18.23 -13.37
C MET A 31 -11.25 -17.71 -12.88
N ASP A 32 -12.04 -18.58 -12.24
CA ASP A 32 -13.33 -18.22 -11.66
C ASP A 32 -13.19 -17.20 -10.52
N ASN A 33 -12.17 -17.35 -9.69
CA ASN A 33 -11.95 -16.45 -8.56
C ASN A 33 -11.29 -15.13 -8.97
N TYR A 34 -10.52 -15.11 -10.06
CA TYR A 34 -10.04 -13.86 -10.64
C TYR A 34 -11.20 -13.00 -11.17
N ALA A 35 -12.19 -13.61 -11.82
CA ALA A 35 -13.39 -12.91 -12.27
C ALA A 35 -14.19 -12.33 -11.09
N VAL A 36 -14.32 -13.09 -10.00
CA VAL A 36 -14.93 -12.59 -8.75
C VAL A 36 -14.12 -11.43 -8.18
N PHE A 37 -12.79 -11.53 -8.15
CA PHE A 37 -11.93 -10.46 -7.69
C PHE A 37 -12.09 -9.18 -8.51
N GLU A 38 -12.05 -9.25 -9.85
CA GLU A 38 -12.31 -8.09 -10.70
C GLU A 38 -13.70 -7.49 -10.49
N ARG A 39 -14.73 -8.33 -10.30
CA ARG A 39 -16.06 -7.85 -9.96
C ARG A 39 -16.07 -7.11 -8.62
N LEU A 40 -15.37 -7.60 -7.60
CA LEU A 40 -15.26 -6.93 -6.30
C LEU A 40 -14.49 -5.61 -6.42
N LEU A 41 -13.48 -5.52 -7.27
CA LEU A 41 -12.77 -4.28 -7.53
C LEU A 41 -13.71 -3.21 -8.13
N LEU A 42 -14.57 -3.60 -9.07
CA LEU A 42 -15.41 -2.69 -9.85
C LEU A 42 -16.78 -2.41 -9.23
N HIS A 43 -17.31 -3.31 -8.40
CA HIS A 43 -18.66 -3.25 -7.85
C HIS A 43 -18.70 -3.52 -6.32
N GLY A 44 -17.55 -3.71 -5.70
CA GLY A 44 -17.45 -4.00 -4.26
C GLY A 44 -17.57 -2.78 -3.35
N GLY A 45 -17.57 -1.56 -3.89
CA GLY A 45 -17.72 -0.33 -3.13
C GLY A 45 -19.11 -0.17 -2.49
N LEU A 46 -19.33 1.01 -1.91
CA LEU A 46 -20.67 1.44 -1.50
C LEU A 46 -21.51 1.68 -2.77
N ASP A 47 -22.80 1.37 -2.71
CA ASP A 47 -23.74 1.59 -3.82
C ASP A 47 -23.32 0.97 -5.17
N ASP A 48 -22.72 -0.22 -5.14
CA ASP A 48 -22.25 -0.97 -6.32
C ASP A 48 -21.19 -0.24 -7.17
N GLN A 49 -20.53 0.76 -6.58
CA GLN A 49 -19.40 1.48 -7.18
C GLN A 49 -18.08 0.70 -7.09
N PRO A 50 -17.04 1.11 -7.84
CA PRO A 50 -15.69 0.63 -7.62
C PRO A 50 -15.23 0.91 -6.20
N ILE A 51 -14.31 0.08 -5.69
CA ILE A 51 -13.70 0.34 -4.39
C ILE A 51 -12.84 1.60 -4.44
N ASP A 52 -12.79 2.35 -3.34
CA ASP A 52 -11.95 3.55 -3.25
C ASP A 52 -10.45 3.21 -3.19
N LEU A 53 -10.12 2.10 -2.51
CA LEU A 53 -8.74 1.71 -2.27
C LEU A 53 -8.64 0.20 -1.99
N LEU A 54 -7.64 -0.46 -2.58
CA LEU A 54 -7.27 -1.83 -2.23
C LEU A 54 -6.06 -1.84 -1.29
N LEU A 55 -6.05 -2.75 -0.32
CA LEU A 55 -4.92 -2.99 0.57
C LEU A 55 -4.38 -4.40 0.36
N SER A 56 -3.10 -4.51 0.02
CA SER A 56 -2.39 -5.77 -0.14
C SER A 56 -1.55 -6.05 1.10
N CYS A 57 -1.99 -7.03 1.87
CA CYS A 57 -1.31 -7.55 3.07
C CYS A 57 -0.91 -9.03 2.91
N VAL A 58 -0.77 -9.48 1.66
CA VAL A 58 -0.39 -10.87 1.32
C VAL A 58 1.11 -11.07 1.52
N ASP A 59 1.52 -12.30 1.75
CA ASP A 59 2.92 -12.67 2.00
C ASP A 59 3.68 -13.04 0.72
N ASN A 60 2.99 -13.47 -0.33
CA ASN A 60 3.62 -13.98 -1.55
C ASN A 60 3.59 -13.00 -2.73
N TYR A 61 4.62 -13.05 -3.55
CA TYR A 61 4.83 -12.22 -4.73
C TYR A 61 3.83 -12.51 -5.84
N SER A 62 3.40 -13.76 -6.00
CA SER A 62 2.42 -14.15 -7.03
C SER A 62 1.08 -13.42 -6.86
N ALA A 63 0.59 -13.31 -5.62
CA ALA A 63 -0.60 -12.53 -5.29
C ALA A 63 -0.38 -11.02 -5.51
N ARG A 64 0.77 -10.48 -5.06
CA ARG A 64 1.13 -9.07 -5.29
C ARG A 64 1.15 -8.71 -6.79
N ILE A 65 1.70 -9.57 -7.64
CA ILE A 65 1.71 -9.36 -9.10
C ILE A 65 0.28 -9.38 -9.65
N THR A 66 -0.56 -10.33 -9.25
CA THR A 66 -1.93 -10.43 -9.74
C THR A 66 -2.77 -9.21 -9.34
N ILE A 67 -2.63 -8.74 -8.09
CA ILE A 67 -3.21 -7.47 -7.63
C ILE A 67 -2.69 -6.31 -8.48
N ASN A 68 -1.37 -6.25 -8.69
CA ASN A 68 -0.76 -5.19 -9.49
C ASN A 68 -1.31 -5.15 -10.93
N VAL A 69 -1.47 -6.30 -11.58
CA VAL A 69 -2.04 -6.39 -12.93
C VAL A 69 -3.49 -5.92 -12.95
N ALA A 70 -4.32 -6.37 -12.01
CA ALA A 70 -5.74 -6.00 -11.96
C ALA A 70 -5.94 -4.50 -11.65
N CYS A 71 -5.24 -3.97 -10.64
CA CYS A 71 -5.27 -2.54 -10.30
C CYS A 71 -4.68 -1.69 -11.43
N MET A 72 -3.59 -2.14 -12.06
CA MET A 72 -3.11 -1.56 -13.32
C MET A 72 -4.05 -1.80 -14.47
N ARG A 73 -5.07 -2.66 -14.48
CA ARG A 73 -6.00 -2.75 -15.62
C ARG A 73 -7.16 -1.79 -15.47
N HIS A 74 -7.65 -1.65 -14.24
CA HIS A 74 -8.86 -0.88 -13.90
C HIS A 74 -8.57 0.50 -13.33
N ASN A 75 -7.29 0.90 -13.27
CA ASN A 75 -6.85 2.22 -12.78
C ASN A 75 -7.22 2.47 -11.30
N ILE A 76 -7.17 1.43 -10.49
CA ILE A 76 -7.50 1.48 -9.07
C ILE A 76 -6.23 1.72 -8.26
N SER A 77 -6.23 2.75 -7.42
CA SER A 77 -5.14 3.00 -6.48
C SER A 77 -5.15 1.93 -5.38
N TRP A 78 -3.98 1.50 -4.96
CA TRP A 78 -3.85 0.49 -3.92
C TRP A 78 -2.61 0.72 -3.06
N MET A 79 -2.66 0.23 -1.82
CA MET A 79 -1.50 0.24 -0.93
C MET A 79 -0.99 -1.17 -0.71
N GLU A 80 0.30 -1.35 -0.90
CA GLU A 80 1.03 -2.57 -0.59
C GLU A 80 1.67 -2.42 0.80
N SER A 81 1.77 -3.55 1.50
CA SER A 81 2.56 -3.65 2.73
C SER A 81 3.32 -4.97 2.78
N GLY A 82 4.51 -4.94 3.36
CA GLY A 82 5.33 -6.11 3.55
C GLY A 82 6.15 -6.04 4.83
N VAL A 83 6.43 -7.21 5.40
CA VAL A 83 7.34 -7.43 6.53
C VAL A 83 8.42 -8.38 6.06
N SER A 84 9.67 -8.14 6.46
CA SER A 84 10.80 -9.00 6.10
C SER A 84 10.75 -10.34 6.82
N GLU A 85 11.44 -11.34 6.28
CA GLU A 85 11.44 -12.70 6.83
C GLU A 85 12.08 -12.82 8.22
N ASP A 86 12.97 -11.88 8.55
CA ASP A 86 13.63 -11.76 9.86
C ASP A 86 12.81 -10.93 10.87
N ALA A 87 11.63 -10.45 10.47
CA ALA A 87 10.71 -9.64 11.27
C ALA A 87 11.25 -8.30 11.79
N VAL A 88 12.41 -7.83 11.34
CA VAL A 88 13.04 -6.59 11.83
C VAL A 88 12.95 -5.43 10.83
N SER A 89 12.24 -5.61 9.73
CA SER A 89 11.90 -4.51 8.82
C SER A 89 10.53 -4.69 8.19
N GLY A 90 10.00 -3.60 7.65
CA GLY A 90 8.76 -3.61 6.91
C GLY A 90 8.58 -2.33 6.11
N HIS A 91 7.53 -2.27 5.30
CA HIS A 91 7.21 -1.08 4.53
C HIS A 91 5.73 -1.02 4.18
N ILE A 92 5.32 0.19 3.79
CA ILE A 92 4.07 0.44 3.07
C ILE A 92 4.38 1.23 1.81
N GLN A 93 3.64 0.97 0.73
CA GLN A 93 3.78 1.67 -0.53
C GLN A 93 2.41 2.00 -1.11
N LEU A 94 2.18 3.26 -1.48
CA LEU A 94 1.00 3.67 -2.25
C LEU A 94 1.31 3.59 -3.74
N VAL A 95 0.60 2.69 -4.42
CA VAL A 95 0.67 2.49 -5.85
C VAL A 95 -0.50 3.21 -6.51
N VAL A 96 -0.17 4.28 -7.22
CA VAL A 96 -1.10 5.06 -8.02
C VAL A 96 -0.80 4.76 -9.49
N PRO A 97 -1.67 4.04 -10.22
CA PRO A 97 -1.39 3.59 -11.57
C PRO A 97 -0.94 4.72 -12.51
N GLY A 98 0.21 4.50 -13.17
CA GLY A 98 0.87 5.46 -14.08
C GLY A 98 1.62 6.62 -13.42
N ARG A 99 1.46 6.80 -12.10
CA ARG A 99 1.91 7.99 -11.35
C ARG A 99 3.04 7.66 -10.37
N THR A 100 2.92 6.54 -9.66
CA THR A 100 4.00 5.97 -8.84
C THR A 100 4.43 4.60 -9.36
N ALA A 101 5.59 4.12 -8.90
CA ALA A 101 6.10 2.80 -9.24
C ALA A 101 5.06 1.72 -8.93
N CYS A 102 4.71 0.93 -9.94
CA CYS A 102 3.92 -0.28 -9.74
C CYS A 102 4.82 -1.40 -9.19
N PHE A 103 4.24 -2.49 -8.71
CA PHE A 103 5.03 -3.59 -8.13
C PHE A 103 6.05 -4.18 -9.11
N GLN A 104 5.71 -4.21 -10.40
CA GLN A 104 6.60 -4.71 -11.47
C GLN A 104 7.60 -3.66 -12.00
N CYS A 105 7.56 -2.41 -11.51
CA CYS A 105 8.61 -1.43 -11.81
C CYS A 105 9.89 -1.72 -11.04
N ILE A 106 9.76 -2.29 -9.84
CA ILE A 106 10.88 -2.59 -8.93
C ILE A 106 10.70 -4.04 -8.44
N PRO A 107 10.75 -5.03 -9.34
CA PRO A 107 10.52 -6.41 -8.95
C PRO A 107 11.65 -6.87 -8.01
N PRO A 108 11.32 -7.59 -6.92
CA PRO A 108 12.31 -8.31 -6.12
C PRO A 108 13.23 -9.16 -7.00
N MET A 109 14.48 -9.30 -6.58
CA MET A 109 15.51 -10.02 -7.34
C MET A 109 15.08 -11.46 -7.69
N ALA A 110 14.34 -12.12 -6.79
CA ALA A 110 13.83 -13.45 -7.02
C ALA A 110 12.91 -13.53 -8.25
N ILE A 111 11.99 -12.58 -8.37
CA ILE A 111 11.09 -12.47 -9.52
C ILE A 111 11.89 -12.10 -10.78
N ALA A 112 12.80 -11.13 -10.66
CA ALA A 112 13.60 -10.66 -11.78
C ALA A 112 14.50 -11.77 -12.37
N SER A 113 14.96 -12.70 -11.54
CA SER A 113 15.82 -13.83 -11.93
C SER A 113 15.04 -15.04 -12.44
N GLY A 114 13.70 -14.98 -12.45
CA GLY A 114 12.83 -16.11 -12.82
C GLY A 114 12.91 -17.29 -11.85
N MET A 115 13.36 -17.05 -10.61
CA MET A 115 13.38 -18.08 -9.56
C MET A 115 11.96 -18.30 -9.06
N ASP A 116 11.60 -19.56 -8.81
CA ASP A 116 10.33 -19.89 -8.17
C ASP A 116 10.37 -19.45 -6.71
N GLU A 117 9.39 -18.67 -6.27
CA GLU A 117 9.27 -18.16 -4.89
C GLU A 117 9.31 -19.29 -3.85
N ARG A 118 8.82 -20.48 -4.22
CA ARG A 118 8.89 -21.69 -3.40
C ARG A 118 10.31 -22.15 -3.07
N THR A 119 11.32 -21.72 -3.84
CA THR A 119 12.72 -22.03 -3.54
C THR A 119 13.34 -21.10 -2.48
N ILE A 120 12.72 -19.96 -2.21
CA ILE A 120 13.09 -19.04 -1.13
C ILE A 120 12.51 -19.56 0.18
N HIS A 121 11.25 -20.01 0.15
CA HIS A 121 10.59 -20.65 1.27
C HIS A 121 11.23 -22.01 1.56
N ARG A 122 11.92 -22.12 2.70
CA ARG A 122 12.42 -23.40 3.20
C ARG A 122 11.30 -24.10 3.96
N ASP A 123 10.79 -25.19 3.38
CA ASP A 123 9.80 -26.05 4.04
C ASP A 123 10.25 -26.43 5.47
N GLY A 124 9.45 -26.06 6.47
CA GLY A 124 9.72 -26.34 7.88
C GLY A 124 10.42 -25.22 8.67
N VAL A 125 10.78 -24.10 8.03
CA VAL A 125 11.26 -22.89 8.73
C VAL A 125 10.14 -21.87 8.76
N CYS A 126 9.53 -21.68 9.93
CA CYS A 126 8.61 -20.56 10.12
C CYS A 126 9.39 -19.26 9.96
N THR A 127 8.98 -18.43 9.00
CA THR A 127 9.38 -17.03 8.92
C THR A 127 9.21 -16.39 10.29
N ALA A 128 10.21 -15.62 10.74
CA ALA A 128 10.09 -14.94 12.00
C ALA A 128 8.89 -13.98 11.89
N SER A 129 8.00 -14.05 12.87
CA SER A 129 6.83 -13.17 12.94
C SER A 129 6.85 -12.51 14.32
N LEU A 130 7.18 -11.22 14.33
CA LEU A 130 7.12 -10.40 15.53
C LEU A 130 5.83 -9.57 15.50
N PRO A 131 4.91 -9.76 16.47
CA PRO A 131 3.68 -8.98 16.55
C PRO A 131 3.92 -7.47 16.64
N THR A 132 5.09 -7.05 17.15
CA THR A 132 5.51 -5.66 17.22
C THR A 132 5.68 -5.05 15.82
N THR A 133 6.44 -5.70 14.94
CA THR A 133 6.66 -5.23 13.57
C THR A 133 5.36 -5.26 12.76
N MET A 134 4.56 -6.32 12.89
CA MET A 134 3.25 -6.41 12.26
C MET A 134 2.31 -5.29 12.73
N GLY A 135 2.29 -5.00 14.03
CA GLY A 135 1.49 -3.93 14.62
C GLY A 135 1.90 -2.54 14.12
N ILE A 136 3.21 -2.28 14.01
CA ILE A 136 3.75 -1.03 13.48
C ILE A 136 3.37 -0.86 12.01
N VAL A 137 3.65 -1.86 11.17
CA VAL A 137 3.34 -1.78 9.73
C VAL A 137 1.84 -1.64 9.48
N ALA A 138 1.00 -2.40 10.19
CA ALA A 138 -0.46 -2.28 10.10
C ALA A 138 -0.95 -0.89 10.56
N GLY A 139 -0.34 -0.34 11.61
CA GLY A 139 -0.62 1.01 12.10
C GLY A 139 -0.28 2.08 11.08
N LEU A 140 0.92 2.00 10.50
CA LEU A 140 1.38 2.91 9.44
C LEU A 140 0.49 2.81 8.20
N LEU A 141 0.12 1.59 7.79
CA LEU A 141 -0.77 1.35 6.66
C LEU A 141 -2.13 1.98 6.89
N ALA A 142 -2.79 1.65 8.02
CA ALA A 142 -4.10 2.21 8.35
C ALA A 142 -4.06 3.74 8.46
N GLN A 143 -3.01 4.31 9.04
CA GLN A 143 -2.81 5.75 9.09
C GLN A 143 -2.71 6.36 7.70
N ASN A 144 -1.96 5.73 6.78
CA ASN A 144 -1.83 6.22 5.41
C ASN A 144 -3.14 6.14 4.62
N VAL A 145 -3.93 5.08 4.84
CA VAL A 145 -5.30 4.94 4.30
C VAL A 145 -6.18 6.09 4.74
N LEU A 146 -6.19 6.41 6.03
CA LEU A 146 -7.00 7.52 6.56
C LEU A 146 -6.55 8.85 5.96
N LYS A 147 -5.23 9.12 5.91
CA LYS A 147 -4.70 10.34 5.27
C LYS A 147 -5.16 10.45 3.81
N ALA A 148 -5.13 9.35 3.06
CA ALA A 148 -5.52 9.31 1.65
C ALA A 148 -7.03 9.52 1.44
N LEU A 149 -7.88 8.86 2.23
CA LEU A 149 -9.34 8.93 2.08
C LEU A 149 -9.96 10.21 2.66
N LEU A 150 -9.38 10.75 3.74
CA LEU A 150 -9.91 11.93 4.44
C LEU A 150 -9.16 13.22 4.08
N HIS A 151 -8.18 13.14 3.18
CA HIS A 151 -7.41 14.29 2.67
C HIS A 151 -6.77 15.16 3.75
N PHE A 152 -6.13 14.54 4.74
CA PHE A 152 -5.39 15.23 5.80
C PHE A 152 -3.96 14.68 5.95
N GLY A 153 -3.05 15.54 6.37
CA GLY A 153 -1.64 15.18 6.55
C GLY A 153 -0.93 14.81 5.24
N GLN A 154 0.38 14.62 5.34
CA GLN A 154 1.18 14.18 4.19
C GLN A 154 0.96 12.68 3.93
N VAL A 155 0.35 12.32 2.80
CA VAL A 155 0.29 10.92 2.35
C VAL A 155 1.70 10.43 1.99
N SER A 156 2.06 9.24 2.45
CA SER A 156 3.36 8.62 2.18
C SER A 156 3.23 7.71 0.95
N TYR A 157 4.06 7.96 -0.07
CA TYR A 157 4.11 7.11 -1.27
C TYR A 157 4.94 5.85 -1.07
N TYR A 158 6.03 5.96 -0.31
CA TYR A 158 6.76 4.87 0.29
C TYR A 158 7.14 5.27 1.71
N LEU A 159 6.98 4.34 2.65
CA LEU A 159 7.45 4.49 4.01
C LEU A 159 8.00 3.14 4.46
N GLY A 160 9.31 3.08 4.67
CA GLY A 160 9.99 1.95 5.26
C GLY A 160 10.03 2.02 6.78
N TYR A 161 10.29 0.89 7.40
CA TYR A 161 10.54 0.72 8.82
C TYR A 161 11.70 -0.26 9.02
N SER A 162 12.73 0.17 9.75
CA SER A 162 13.82 -0.68 10.21
C SER A 162 13.84 -0.69 11.74
N ALA A 163 13.50 -1.84 12.32
CA ALA A 163 13.43 -2.04 13.76
C ALA A 163 14.80 -2.00 14.44
N LEU A 164 15.85 -2.45 13.72
CA LEU A 164 17.21 -2.48 14.27
C LEU A 164 17.75 -1.09 14.62
N ASN A 165 17.44 -0.10 13.79
CA ASN A 165 17.97 1.27 13.92
C ASN A 165 16.88 2.32 14.18
N ASN A 166 15.63 1.90 14.45
CA ASN A 166 14.47 2.78 14.59
C ASN A 166 14.32 3.80 13.45
N PHE A 167 14.61 3.36 12.22
CA PHE A 167 14.69 4.25 11.06
C PHE A 167 13.46 4.13 10.17
N PHE A 168 12.91 5.27 9.77
CA PHE A 168 11.67 5.38 8.97
C PHE A 168 11.92 6.19 7.68
N PRO A 169 12.55 5.58 6.66
CA PRO A 169 12.78 6.28 5.39
C PRO A 169 11.47 6.52 4.65
N THR A 170 11.34 7.70 4.04
CA THR A 170 10.22 8.03 3.15
C THR A 170 10.76 8.44 1.79
N ASP A 171 10.06 8.06 0.73
CA ASP A 171 10.41 8.46 -0.62
C ASP A 171 9.19 8.38 -1.56
N VAL A 172 9.36 8.84 -2.79
CA VAL A 172 8.41 8.68 -3.89
C VAL A 172 9.03 7.82 -4.97
N LEU A 173 8.68 6.54 -4.97
CA LEU A 173 9.09 5.61 -6.01
C LEU A 173 8.41 5.97 -7.34
N ARG A 174 9.20 6.30 -8.35
CA ARG A 174 8.72 6.70 -9.68
C ARG A 174 8.58 5.49 -10.61
N PRO A 175 7.60 5.50 -11.54
CA PRO A 175 7.45 4.43 -12.53
C PRO A 175 8.71 4.23 -13.36
N SER A 176 9.06 2.97 -13.65
CA SER A 176 10.10 2.62 -14.62
C SER A 176 9.54 2.72 -16.03
N LYS A 177 10.28 3.39 -16.93
CA LYS A 177 9.94 3.51 -18.36
C LYS A 177 9.88 2.15 -19.04
N ASP A 178 10.73 1.22 -18.59
CA ASP A 178 10.86 -0.13 -19.14
C ASP A 178 10.12 -1.18 -18.29
N CYS A 179 9.11 -0.76 -17.52
CA CYS A 179 8.30 -1.66 -16.70
C CYS A 179 7.74 -2.82 -17.53
N ALA A 180 7.88 -4.06 -17.06
CA ALA A 180 7.42 -5.25 -17.80
C ALA A 180 5.91 -5.23 -18.10
N ASN A 181 5.11 -4.63 -17.22
CA ASN A 181 3.66 -4.54 -17.41
C ASN A 181 3.29 -3.48 -18.48
N PRO A 182 2.65 -3.87 -19.61
CA PRO A 182 2.26 -2.95 -20.67
C PRO A 182 1.20 -1.94 -20.23
N ASP A 183 0.27 -2.32 -19.36
CA ASP A 183 -0.76 -1.41 -18.83
C ASP A 183 -0.16 -0.31 -17.94
N CYS A 184 0.97 -0.61 -17.28
CA CYS A 184 1.71 0.40 -16.54
C CYS A 184 2.30 1.45 -17.50
N ARG A 185 2.98 1.01 -18.57
CA ARG A 185 3.55 1.93 -19.58
C ARG A 185 2.47 2.79 -20.23
N ARG A 186 1.34 2.19 -20.62
CA ARG A 186 0.18 2.91 -21.17
C ARG A 186 -0.34 3.99 -20.22
N ARG A 187 -0.43 3.72 -18.92
CA ARG A 187 -0.85 4.73 -17.93
C ARG A 187 0.19 5.81 -17.67
N GLN A 188 1.47 5.46 -17.74
CA GLN A 188 2.53 6.45 -17.64
C GLN A 188 2.39 7.48 -18.75
N GLU A 189 2.09 7.05 -19.98
CA GLU A 189 1.81 7.94 -21.11
C GLU A 189 0.56 8.79 -20.86
N GLU A 190 -0.52 8.19 -20.34
CA GLU A 190 -1.77 8.89 -20.03
C GLU A 190 -1.58 10.03 -19.02
N TYR A 191 -0.78 9.80 -17.98
CA TYR A 191 -0.53 10.74 -16.87
C TYR A 191 0.79 11.51 -17.00
N ALA A 192 1.52 11.37 -18.11
CA ALA A 192 2.79 12.04 -18.34
C ALA A 192 2.64 13.56 -18.20
N GLY A 193 3.34 14.15 -17.23
CA GLY A 193 3.30 15.59 -16.95
C GLY A 193 1.99 16.12 -16.36
N LYS A 194 0.99 15.26 -16.10
CA LYS A 194 -0.32 15.64 -15.56
C LYS A 194 -0.46 15.39 -14.06
N TRP A 195 0.57 14.86 -13.42
CA TRP A 195 0.53 14.49 -12.02
C TRP A 195 1.86 14.79 -11.30
N SER A 196 1.72 15.27 -10.07
CA SER A 196 2.81 15.43 -9.11
C SER A 196 2.40 14.85 -7.76
N PRO A 197 3.35 14.37 -6.95
CA PRO A 197 3.08 13.97 -5.57
C PRO A 197 2.43 15.11 -4.80
N ASP A 198 1.42 14.79 -4.01
CA ASP A 198 0.73 15.76 -3.17
C ASP A 198 1.68 16.22 -2.06
N VAL A 199 1.75 17.53 -1.85
CA VAL A 199 2.48 18.14 -0.74
C VAL A 199 1.46 18.75 0.21
N TRP A 200 1.36 18.19 1.41
CA TRP A 200 0.44 18.69 2.42
C TRP A 200 1.00 19.95 3.07
N VAL A 201 0.22 21.03 3.00
CA VAL A 201 0.55 22.30 3.66
C VAL A 201 -0.31 22.42 4.93
N PRO A 202 0.29 22.54 6.13
CA PRO A 202 -0.46 22.79 7.35
C PRO A 202 -1.25 24.10 7.23
N LYS A 203 -2.53 24.07 7.59
CA LYS A 203 -3.29 25.31 7.82
C LYS A 203 -2.82 25.91 9.14
N VAL A 204 -1.76 26.70 9.12
CA VAL A 204 -1.29 27.43 10.30
C VAL A 204 -2.34 28.51 10.61
N ALA A 205 -3.10 28.33 11.68
CA ALA A 205 -3.86 29.44 12.26
C ALA A 205 -2.83 30.36 12.92
N LYS A 206 -2.62 31.55 12.35
CA LYS A 206 -1.88 32.60 13.07
C LYS A 206 -2.70 32.95 14.31
N VAL A 207 -2.23 32.48 15.46
CA VAL A 207 -2.70 32.97 16.76
C VAL A 207 -1.88 34.22 17.03
N GLU A 208 -2.42 35.39 16.73
CA GLU A 208 -1.90 36.65 17.28
C GLU A 208 -2.35 36.72 18.74
N GLU A 209 -1.62 36.03 19.62
CA GLU A 209 -1.68 36.33 21.04
C GLU A 209 -0.83 37.59 21.27
N GLU A 210 -1.44 38.62 21.87
CA GLU A 210 -0.69 39.77 22.41
C GLU A 210 0.36 39.24 23.37
N ASN A 211 1.60 39.22 22.91
CA ASN A 211 2.69 38.73 23.72
C ASN A 211 3.16 39.83 24.67
N GLU A 212 2.62 39.81 25.88
CA GLU A 212 2.99 40.70 26.99
C GLU A 212 4.51 40.69 27.26
N TRP A 213 5.22 39.64 26.85
CA TRP A 213 6.66 39.43 27.05
C TRP A 213 7.52 39.69 25.81
N GLY A 214 6.94 40.16 24.69
CA GLY A 214 7.69 40.56 23.50
C GLY A 214 8.45 39.44 22.77
N ILE A 215 8.08 38.16 22.96
CA ILE A 215 8.71 37.04 22.24
C ILE A 215 8.18 37.02 20.81
N THR A 216 9.02 37.45 19.88
CA THR A 216 8.78 37.31 18.44
C THR A 216 9.38 36.01 17.95
N TYR A 217 8.58 35.17 17.29
CA TYR A 217 9.11 34.05 16.52
C TYR A 217 9.75 34.59 15.23
N PRO A 218 10.97 34.19 14.87
CA PRO A 218 11.52 34.51 13.56
C PRO A 218 10.56 33.93 12.50
N LEU A 219 10.05 34.79 11.63
CA LEU A 219 9.26 34.37 10.49
C LEU A 219 10.18 33.49 9.63
N GLU A 220 9.84 32.21 9.50
CA GLU A 220 10.58 31.26 8.66
C GLU A 220 10.60 31.81 7.22
N SER A 221 11.82 31.97 6.68
CA SER A 221 12.13 32.46 5.33
C SER A 221 11.82 31.44 4.25
#